data_AF-A0A2K6BQ45-F1
#
_entry.id   AF-A0A2K6BQ45-F1
#
_cell.length_a   1.000
_cell.length_b   1.000
_cell.length_c   1.000
_cell.angle_alpha   90.00
_cell.angle_beta   90.00
_cell.angle_gamma   90.00
#
_symmetry.space_group_name_H-M   'P 1'
#
loop_
_entity.id
_entity.type
_entity.pdbx_description
1 polymer ?
#
loop_
_entity_poly.entity_id
_entity_poly.type
_entity_poly.pdbx_seq_one_letter_code
_entity_poly.pdbx_strand_id
1 'polypeptide(L)'
;MGRLSASPCTLHITWKELLLTASLLIFWNPPTTAQVTIEAQPTKVSEGKDVLLLVHNLPQNLTGYVWYKGQIMDLHQFITAYTIDTETIIFGPAYSGRERVYSNASLLIQNVTRKDTGSYTIQIIKRGDKIKRITGHFTLYPELPKPYITNNNFNPMENKNVVALTCEPKTQGYTYLWRVNGQSLPASPRLKQPGKNRILILANVTRNDTGPYECEIRDRVGSMCSDPVTLDVLYGPHIPRIFPPSTYYHSGKTLQLSCFADSNPPAEYCWTIDGKFLQSGQELSIPRITTEHSGLYGCSVRNSATGRVRSTFKRIKVFARPVLGRPPGLNLI
;
A
#
# COMPACT_ATOMS: atom_id res chain seq x y z
N MET A 1 -55.45 26.97 -72.89
CA MET A 1 -55.96 28.27 -72.40
C MET A 1 -55.69 28.32 -70.89
N GLY A 2 -55.10 29.33 -70.25
CA GLY A 2 -54.50 30.57 -70.75
C GLY A 2 -54.76 31.76 -69.82
N ARG A 3 -53.74 32.16 -69.02
CA ARG A 3 -53.57 33.50 -68.36
C ARG A 3 -54.60 33.88 -67.25
N LEU A 4 -54.37 34.80 -66.30
CA LEU A 4 -53.19 35.53 -65.76
C LEU A 4 -53.57 36.22 -64.41
N SER A 5 -52.56 36.66 -63.63
CA SER A 5 -52.59 37.71 -62.57
C SER A 5 -53.42 37.45 -61.28
N ALA A 6 -53.21 38.13 -60.14
CA ALA A 6 -52.37 39.30 -59.82
C ALA A 6 -51.75 39.26 -58.39
N SER A 7 -50.85 40.20 -58.10
CA SER A 7 -49.97 40.29 -56.91
C SER A 7 -50.63 40.69 -55.59
N PRO A 8 -49.88 40.54 -54.48
CA PRO A 8 -49.81 41.56 -53.43
C PRO A 8 -48.39 42.13 -53.27
N CYS A 9 -48.24 43.46 -53.29
CA CYS A 9 -47.00 44.15 -52.96
C CYS A 9 -47.23 45.30 -51.98
N THR A 10 -46.70 45.15 -50.77
CA THR A 10 -46.26 46.21 -49.84
C THR A 10 -45.05 45.62 -49.11
N LEU A 11 -43.78 45.98 -49.38
CA LEU A 11 -43.10 47.25 -49.01
C LEU A 11 -43.35 47.59 -47.53
N HIS A 12 -42.38 47.79 -46.63
CA HIS A 12 -40.91 47.93 -46.73
C HIS A 12 -40.26 47.53 -45.36
N ILE A 13 -38.95 47.57 -45.05
CA ILE A 13 -37.79 48.24 -45.67
C ILE A 13 -36.46 47.42 -45.53
N THR A 14 -35.35 48.06 -45.88
CA THR A 14 -33.94 47.63 -46.04
C THR A 14 -33.14 47.23 -44.79
N TRP A 15 -32.14 46.35 -44.98
CA TRP A 15 -30.81 46.48 -44.36
C TRP A 15 -29.71 46.43 -45.44
N LYS A 16 -28.58 47.09 -45.17
CA LYS A 16 -27.56 47.43 -46.18
C LYS A 16 -26.65 46.28 -46.60
N GLU A 17 -26.27 46.31 -47.87
CA GLU A 17 -25.04 45.73 -48.44
C GLU A 17 -23.85 45.82 -47.47
N LEU A 18 -23.21 44.68 -47.20
CA LEU A 18 -21.91 44.63 -46.54
C LEU A 18 -21.07 43.51 -47.17
N LEU A 19 -20.33 43.87 -48.22
CA LEU A 19 -19.40 42.99 -48.93
C LEU A 19 -18.28 42.53 -47.97
N LEU A 20 -18.37 41.30 -47.49
CA LEU A 20 -17.32 40.70 -46.66
C LEU A 20 -16.23 40.08 -47.56
N THR A 21 -15.24 40.87 -47.94
CA THR A 21 -14.02 40.36 -48.60
C THR A 21 -13.20 39.54 -47.60
N ALA A 22 -13.27 38.21 -47.72
CA ALA A 22 -12.52 37.30 -46.87
C ALA A 22 -11.01 37.37 -47.16
N SER A 23 -10.29 38.21 -46.40
CA SER A 23 -8.83 38.27 -46.46
C SER A 23 -8.23 37.07 -45.73
N LEU A 24 -7.77 36.07 -46.50
CA LEU A 24 -7.08 34.88 -46.01
C LEU A 24 -5.63 35.21 -45.62
N LEU A 25 -5.47 36.00 -44.56
CA LEU A 25 -4.20 36.08 -43.82
C LEU A 25 -4.00 34.77 -43.06
N ILE A 26 -3.44 33.77 -43.77
CA ILE A 26 -2.93 32.57 -43.14
C ILE A 26 -1.73 32.99 -42.29
N PHE A 27 -1.97 33.26 -41.00
CA PHE A 27 -0.90 33.36 -40.02
C PHE A 27 -0.20 32.00 -39.94
N TRP A 28 0.86 31.87 -40.73
CA TRP A 28 1.90 30.87 -40.53
C TRP A 28 2.60 31.21 -39.22
N ASN A 29 1.99 30.85 -38.09
CA ASN A 29 2.76 30.61 -36.89
C ASN A 29 3.74 29.48 -37.24
N PRO A 30 5.06 29.75 -37.30
CA PRO A 30 6.02 28.68 -37.54
C PRO A 30 5.82 27.63 -36.43
N PRO A 31 5.97 26.33 -36.72
CA PRO A 31 5.81 25.30 -35.71
C PRO A 31 6.74 25.61 -34.54
N THR A 32 6.15 25.76 -33.34
CA THR A 32 6.88 26.05 -32.11
C THR A 32 8.01 25.05 -32.00
N THR A 33 9.26 25.52 -32.14
CA THR A 33 10.40 24.61 -32.22
C THR A 33 10.46 23.83 -30.93
N ALA A 34 10.23 22.51 -31.01
CA ALA A 34 10.20 21.65 -29.83
C ALA A 34 11.52 21.80 -29.07
N GLN A 35 11.41 22.06 -27.77
CA GLN A 35 12.60 22.20 -26.93
C GLN A 35 13.31 20.84 -26.82
N VAL A 36 14.64 20.89 -26.76
CA VAL A 36 15.45 19.69 -26.53
C VAL A 36 15.10 19.12 -25.16
N THR A 37 14.65 17.87 -25.14
CA THR A 37 14.32 17.14 -23.93
C THR A 37 15.26 15.96 -23.75
N ILE A 38 15.42 15.53 -22.49
CA ILE A 38 16.31 14.43 -22.10
C ILE A 38 15.48 13.46 -21.27
N GLU A 39 15.51 12.17 -21.62
CA GLU A 39 14.90 11.08 -20.86
C GLU A 39 15.99 10.10 -20.39
N ALA A 40 15.84 9.53 -19.20
CA ALA A 40 16.67 8.39 -18.79
C ALA A 40 16.00 7.08 -19.20
N GLN A 41 16.76 6.22 -19.88
CA GLN A 41 16.36 4.87 -20.22
C GLN A 41 17.34 3.87 -19.56
N PRO A 42 16.93 3.08 -18.56
CA PRO A 42 15.61 3.08 -17.90
C PRO A 42 15.35 4.33 -17.03
N THR A 43 14.08 4.65 -16.78
CA THR A 43 13.64 5.85 -16.02
C THR A 43 14.01 5.81 -14.54
N LYS A 44 14.33 4.63 -14.00
CA LYS A 44 14.92 4.40 -12.69
C LYS A 44 16.16 3.54 -12.88
N VAL A 45 17.27 3.87 -12.22
CA VAL A 45 18.52 3.12 -12.32
C VAL A 45 18.97 2.62 -10.94
N SER A 46 19.26 1.32 -10.86
CA SER A 46 19.90 0.70 -9.71
C SER A 46 21.43 0.85 -9.79
N GLU A 47 22.10 0.88 -8.65
CA GLU A 47 23.57 0.87 -8.59
C GLU A 47 24.13 -0.40 -9.30
N GLY A 48 25.17 -0.24 -10.11
CA GLY A 48 25.72 -1.32 -10.93
C GLY A 48 25.06 -1.52 -12.31
N LYS A 49 24.04 -0.72 -12.66
CA LYS A 49 23.39 -0.76 -14.00
C LYS A 49 23.85 0.39 -14.89
N ASP A 50 23.62 0.25 -16.18
CA ASP A 50 23.87 1.29 -17.18
C ASP A 50 22.59 2.14 -17.36
N VAL A 51 22.75 3.44 -17.65
CA VAL A 51 21.65 4.34 -18.02
C VAL A 51 21.99 5.17 -19.24
N LEU A 52 21.07 5.23 -20.20
CA LEU A 52 21.17 6.12 -21.36
C LEU A 52 20.36 7.40 -21.09
N LEU A 53 21.03 8.55 -21.08
CA LEU A 53 20.38 9.85 -21.20
C LEU A 53 20.10 10.12 -22.68
N LEU A 54 18.91 9.72 -23.12
CA LEU A 54 18.43 9.81 -24.48
C LEU A 54 17.97 11.24 -24.77
N VAL A 55 18.52 11.85 -25.83
CA VAL A 55 18.19 13.23 -26.22
C VAL A 55 17.19 13.25 -27.36
N HIS A 56 16.10 13.99 -27.18
CA HIS A 56 15.02 14.17 -28.15
C HIS A 56 14.97 15.60 -28.67
N ASN A 57 14.25 15.80 -29.78
CA ASN A 57 14.00 17.10 -30.42
C ASN A 57 15.30 17.87 -30.76
N LEU A 58 16.32 17.15 -31.23
CA LEU A 58 17.55 17.78 -31.68
C LEU A 58 17.30 18.78 -32.81
N PRO A 59 17.95 19.97 -32.79
CA PRO A 59 17.85 20.91 -33.89
C PRO A 59 18.47 20.33 -35.16
N GLN A 60 18.09 20.85 -36.33
CA GLN A 60 18.84 20.61 -37.55
C GLN A 60 20.19 21.37 -37.51
N ASN A 61 21.19 20.87 -38.26
CA ASN A 61 22.54 21.43 -38.39
C ASN A 61 23.35 21.53 -37.08
N LEU A 62 23.43 20.45 -36.28
CA LEU A 62 24.42 20.38 -35.20
C LEU A 62 25.85 20.41 -35.78
N THR A 63 26.73 21.14 -35.10
CA THR A 63 28.20 21.04 -35.25
C THR A 63 28.77 20.06 -34.22
N GLY A 64 28.15 19.99 -33.04
CA GLY A 64 28.62 19.21 -31.91
C GLY A 64 27.83 19.52 -30.64
N TYR A 65 28.21 18.90 -29.53
CA TYR A 65 27.61 19.13 -28.22
C TYR A 65 28.60 18.84 -27.10
N VAL A 66 28.26 19.30 -25.89
CA VAL A 66 29.08 19.19 -24.68
C VAL A 66 28.20 18.76 -23.52
N TRP A 67 28.62 17.74 -22.77
CA TRP A 67 27.96 17.30 -21.54
C TRP A 67 28.69 17.78 -20.28
N TYR A 68 27.92 18.23 -19.31
CA TYR A 68 28.37 18.71 -18.00
C TYR A 68 27.62 17.98 -16.87
N LYS A 69 28.31 17.74 -15.76
CA LYS A 69 27.72 17.22 -14.51
C LYS A 69 27.20 18.38 -13.66
N GLY A 70 25.97 18.31 -13.19
CA GLY A 70 25.28 19.39 -12.50
C GLY A 70 24.56 20.38 -13.44
N GLN A 71 24.10 21.49 -12.86
CA GLN A 71 23.37 22.57 -13.55
C GLN A 71 24.29 23.69 -14.05
N ILE A 72 25.49 23.81 -13.48
CA ILE A 72 26.48 24.85 -13.81
C ILE A 72 27.44 24.29 -14.87
N MET A 73 27.68 25.07 -15.91
CA MET A 73 28.49 24.67 -17.06
C MET A 73 29.92 25.18 -16.91
N ASP A 74 30.62 24.68 -15.89
CA ASP A 74 32.02 25.03 -15.63
C ASP A 74 33.01 23.97 -16.15
N LEU A 75 34.30 24.31 -16.16
CA LEU A 75 35.37 23.47 -16.70
C LEU A 75 35.62 22.20 -15.86
N HIS A 76 35.36 22.22 -14.55
CA HIS A 76 35.54 21.06 -13.67
C HIS A 76 34.38 20.07 -13.82
N GLN A 77 33.19 20.55 -14.17
CA GLN A 77 32.02 19.72 -14.46
C GLN A 77 31.96 19.18 -15.90
N PHE A 78 32.84 19.63 -16.79
CA PHE A 78 32.91 19.16 -18.17
C PHE A 78 33.21 17.66 -18.21
N ILE A 79 32.26 16.86 -18.72
CA ILE A 79 32.37 15.40 -18.84
C ILE A 79 33.04 15.07 -20.18
N THR A 80 32.40 15.42 -21.28
CA THR A 80 32.88 15.09 -22.63
C THR A 80 32.16 15.93 -23.70
N ALA A 81 32.83 16.18 -24.81
CA ALA A 81 32.29 16.86 -25.98
C ALA A 81 32.47 15.97 -27.21
N TYR A 82 31.57 16.13 -28.18
CA TYR A 82 31.63 15.48 -29.48
C TYR A 82 31.48 16.50 -30.60
N THR A 83 32.38 16.43 -31.58
CA THR A 83 32.30 17.20 -32.82
C THR A 83 31.82 16.28 -33.93
N ILE A 84 30.73 16.65 -34.61
CA ILE A 84 30.11 15.79 -35.63
C ILE A 84 30.97 15.77 -36.90
N ASP A 85 31.41 16.94 -37.37
CA ASP A 85 32.15 17.09 -38.64
C ASP A 85 33.46 16.29 -38.71
N THR A 86 34.05 15.95 -37.55
CA THR A 86 35.33 15.23 -37.41
C THR A 86 35.20 13.91 -36.65
N GLU A 87 33.99 13.56 -36.19
CA GLU A 87 33.69 12.44 -35.28
C GLU A 87 34.56 12.37 -34.00
N THR A 88 35.20 13.47 -33.61
CA THR A 88 36.14 13.50 -32.47
C THR A 88 35.43 13.61 -31.14
N ILE A 89 35.79 12.74 -30.20
CA ILE A 89 35.40 12.83 -28.78
C ILE A 89 36.53 13.53 -27.99
N ILE A 90 36.17 14.50 -27.16
CA ILE A 90 37.06 15.18 -26.22
C ILE A 90 36.60 14.82 -24.80
N PHE A 91 37.52 14.40 -23.94
CA PHE A 91 37.24 14.07 -22.54
C PHE A 91 37.57 15.24 -21.62
N GLY A 92 36.75 15.45 -20.60
CA GLY A 92 36.89 16.54 -19.64
C GLY A 92 37.29 16.08 -18.24
N PRO A 93 37.52 17.01 -17.29
CA PRO A 93 37.91 16.68 -15.92
C PRO A 93 36.88 15.84 -15.14
N ALA A 94 35.60 15.89 -15.50
CA ALA A 94 34.54 15.08 -14.90
C ALA A 94 34.36 13.70 -15.57
N TYR A 95 35.16 13.36 -16.59
CA TYR A 95 35.13 12.05 -17.23
C TYR A 95 35.64 10.97 -16.26
N SER A 96 34.83 9.94 -16.00
CA SER A 96 35.19 8.83 -15.12
C SER A 96 35.59 7.55 -15.85
N GLY A 97 35.62 7.57 -17.19
CA GLY A 97 35.90 6.40 -18.03
C GLY A 97 34.70 5.48 -18.24
N ARG A 98 33.52 5.85 -17.72
CA ARG A 98 32.27 5.08 -17.82
C ARG A 98 31.24 5.75 -18.74
N GLU A 99 31.52 6.97 -19.16
CA GLU A 99 30.65 7.80 -19.98
C GLU A 99 30.92 7.53 -21.46
N ARG A 100 29.86 7.31 -22.26
CA ARG A 100 29.97 7.14 -23.70
C ARG A 100 28.92 7.97 -24.42
N VAL A 101 29.36 8.78 -25.37
CA VAL A 101 28.50 9.68 -26.15
C VAL A 101 28.28 9.16 -27.58
N TYR A 102 27.18 9.58 -28.18
CA TYR A 102 26.70 9.12 -29.49
C TYR A 102 26.37 10.29 -30.42
N SER A 103 26.40 10.08 -31.73
CA SER A 103 26.12 11.13 -32.73
C SER A 103 24.74 11.82 -32.55
N ASN A 104 23.76 11.12 -31.97
CA ASN A 104 22.45 11.65 -31.55
C ASN A 104 22.46 12.42 -30.21
N ALA A 105 23.60 12.98 -29.80
CA ALA A 105 23.81 13.73 -28.56
C ALA A 105 23.56 12.99 -27.24
N SER A 106 23.18 11.71 -27.28
CA SER A 106 22.85 10.93 -26.09
C SER A 106 24.10 10.51 -25.32
N LEU A 107 23.95 10.33 -24.00
CA LEU A 107 25.04 9.98 -23.08
C LEU A 107 24.67 8.69 -22.33
N LEU A 108 25.41 7.61 -22.60
CA LEU A 108 25.40 6.40 -21.76
C LEU A 108 26.35 6.61 -20.58
N ILE A 109 25.89 6.25 -19.38
CA ILE A 109 26.73 6.14 -18.18
C ILE A 109 26.68 4.69 -17.75
N GLN A 110 27.83 4.02 -17.80
CA GLN A 110 27.95 2.61 -17.45
C GLN A 110 28.21 2.42 -15.96
N ASN A 111 27.74 1.29 -15.39
CA ASN A 111 27.98 0.91 -14.00
C ASN A 111 27.75 2.10 -13.03
N VAL A 112 26.52 2.61 -13.02
CA VAL A 112 26.09 3.80 -12.28
C VAL A 112 26.29 3.60 -10.78
N THR A 113 26.80 4.64 -10.12
CA THR A 113 26.98 4.70 -8.66
C THR A 113 26.12 5.80 -8.04
N ARG A 114 25.97 5.81 -6.71
CA ARG A 114 25.32 6.93 -6.01
C ARG A 114 25.91 8.31 -6.35
N LYS A 115 27.21 8.40 -6.70
CA LYS A 115 27.88 9.66 -7.07
C LYS A 115 27.47 10.19 -8.46
N ASP A 116 26.73 9.41 -9.23
CA ASP A 116 26.20 9.80 -10.55
C ASP A 116 24.76 10.29 -10.46
N THR A 117 24.12 10.19 -9.30
CA THR A 117 22.84 10.85 -9.06
C THR A 117 23.00 12.37 -9.01
N GLY A 118 21.96 13.10 -9.41
CA GLY A 118 21.98 14.57 -9.51
C GLY A 118 21.76 15.07 -10.93
N SER A 119 21.92 16.39 -11.12
CA SER A 119 21.61 17.01 -12.41
C SER A 119 22.70 16.76 -13.46
N TYR A 120 22.32 16.81 -14.73
CA TYR A 120 23.20 16.81 -15.90
C TYR A 120 22.73 17.90 -16.86
N THR A 121 23.66 18.49 -17.59
CA THR A 121 23.38 19.57 -18.54
C THR A 121 24.08 19.30 -19.86
N ILE A 122 23.32 19.33 -20.97
CA ILE A 122 23.88 19.28 -22.33
C ILE A 122 23.86 20.68 -22.96
N GLN A 123 24.96 21.08 -23.57
CA GLN A 123 25.04 22.23 -24.48
C GLN A 123 25.15 21.74 -25.91
N ILE A 124 24.11 21.94 -26.72
CA ILE A 124 24.12 21.66 -28.15
C ILE A 124 24.59 22.90 -28.91
N ILE A 125 25.54 22.71 -29.81
CA ILE A 125 26.15 23.75 -30.66
C ILE A 125 25.67 23.51 -32.09
N LYS A 126 24.93 24.46 -32.66
CA LYS A 126 24.45 24.39 -34.05
C LYS A 126 25.01 25.47 -34.96
N ARG A 127 25.18 25.12 -36.23
CA ARG A 127 25.69 25.99 -37.30
C ARG A 127 24.54 26.82 -37.90
N GLY A 128 24.82 28.09 -38.18
CA GLY A 128 23.92 29.10 -38.75
C GLY A 128 24.60 30.48 -38.70
N ASP A 129 23.90 31.57 -39.02
CA ASP A 129 24.48 32.93 -39.13
C ASP A 129 25.26 33.39 -37.89
N LYS A 130 24.89 32.86 -36.72
CA LYS A 130 25.66 32.92 -35.48
C LYS A 130 25.60 31.57 -34.79
N ILE A 131 26.66 31.19 -34.07
CA ILE A 131 26.67 30.00 -33.21
C ILE A 131 25.53 30.13 -32.18
N LYS A 132 24.54 29.26 -32.26
CA LYS A 132 23.44 29.17 -31.28
C LYS A 132 23.69 27.98 -30.36
N ARG A 133 23.56 28.23 -29.05
CA ARG A 133 23.66 27.22 -27.99
C ARG A 133 22.26 26.92 -27.47
N ILE A 134 21.93 25.64 -27.34
CA ILE A 134 20.68 25.16 -26.73
C ILE A 134 21.06 24.30 -25.54
N THR A 135 20.41 24.54 -24.40
CA THR A 135 20.70 23.84 -23.14
C THR A 135 19.55 22.91 -22.81
N GLY A 136 19.85 21.65 -22.50
CA GLY A 136 18.92 20.68 -21.92
C GLY A 136 19.38 20.28 -20.52
N HIS A 137 18.44 20.06 -19.60
CA HIS A 137 18.73 19.66 -18.22
C HIS A 137 17.99 18.36 -17.87
N PHE A 138 18.67 17.47 -17.17
CA PHE A 138 18.12 16.23 -16.63
C PHE A 138 18.52 16.08 -15.16
N THR A 139 17.83 15.25 -14.37
CA THR A 139 18.28 14.85 -13.02
C THR A 139 18.11 13.36 -12.83
N LEU A 140 19.22 12.66 -12.64
CA LEU A 140 19.25 11.22 -12.43
C LEU A 140 18.96 10.90 -10.95
N TYR A 141 17.97 10.04 -10.73
CA TYR A 141 17.55 9.60 -9.41
C TYR A 141 17.84 8.10 -9.23
N PRO A 142 18.28 7.67 -8.05
CA PRO A 142 18.50 6.26 -7.76
C PRO A 142 17.15 5.53 -7.63
N GLU A 143 17.15 4.25 -7.95
CA GLU A 143 16.05 3.36 -7.59
C GLU A 143 15.89 3.27 -6.05
N LEU A 144 14.65 3.25 -5.58
CA LEU A 144 14.35 3.07 -4.15
C LEU A 144 14.67 1.63 -3.74
N PRO A 145 15.46 1.40 -2.66
CA PRO A 145 15.68 0.05 -2.15
C PRO A 145 14.36 -0.56 -1.68
N LYS A 146 14.13 -1.85 -1.95
CA LYS A 146 12.97 -2.58 -1.38
C LYS A 146 13.08 -2.56 0.15
N PRO A 147 12.14 -1.94 0.88
CA PRO A 147 12.21 -1.92 2.33
C PRO A 147 11.68 -3.22 2.92
N TYR A 148 12.08 -3.52 4.15
CA TYR A 148 11.64 -4.69 4.92
C TYR A 148 11.40 -4.29 6.38
N ILE A 149 10.57 -5.04 7.10
CA ILE A 149 10.29 -4.80 8.51
C ILE A 149 11.06 -5.79 9.37
N THR A 150 11.69 -5.28 10.43
CA THR A 150 12.23 -6.07 11.54
C THR A 150 11.35 -5.90 12.76
N ASN A 151 11.15 -6.98 13.52
CA ASN A 151 10.32 -7.02 14.72
C ASN A 151 11.16 -7.50 15.91
N ASN A 152 11.03 -6.83 17.06
CA ASN A 152 11.72 -7.22 18.30
C ASN A 152 11.00 -8.35 19.07
N ASN A 153 9.72 -8.62 18.80
CA ASN A 153 8.94 -9.66 19.47
C ASN A 153 7.81 -10.19 18.58
N PHE A 154 7.97 -11.43 18.11
CA PHE A 154 6.99 -12.12 17.25
C PHE A 154 5.78 -12.68 18.00
N ASN A 155 5.87 -12.87 19.32
CA ASN A 155 4.82 -13.49 20.16
C ASN A 155 4.43 -12.59 21.35
N PRO A 156 3.99 -11.34 21.11
CA PRO A 156 3.73 -10.39 22.18
C PRO A 156 2.41 -10.70 22.92
N MET A 157 2.45 -10.65 24.25
CA MET A 157 1.27 -10.86 25.10
C MET A 157 0.51 -9.55 25.33
N GLU A 158 -0.81 -9.63 25.22
CA GLU A 158 -1.76 -8.51 25.44
C GLU A 158 -1.54 -7.84 26.81
N ASN A 159 -1.44 -6.51 26.80
CA ASN A 159 -1.20 -5.63 27.96
C ASN A 159 0.07 -5.93 28.77
N LYS A 160 1.05 -6.66 28.20
CA LYS A 160 2.32 -7.00 28.89
C LYS A 160 3.55 -6.59 28.09
N ASN A 161 3.54 -6.76 26.77
CA ASN A 161 4.71 -6.50 25.93
C ASN A 161 4.62 -5.16 25.17
N VAL A 162 5.79 -4.58 24.91
CA VAL A 162 5.99 -3.46 23.98
C VAL A 162 6.62 -4.02 22.71
N VAL A 163 5.97 -3.78 21.57
CA VAL A 163 6.49 -4.17 20.25
C VAL A 163 7.10 -2.96 19.57
N ALA A 164 8.26 -3.15 18.95
CA ALA A 164 8.95 -2.16 18.14
C ALA A 164 9.16 -2.74 16.74
N LEU A 165 8.35 -2.29 15.78
CA LEU A 165 8.53 -2.60 14.37
C LEU A 165 9.44 -1.53 13.75
N THR A 166 10.48 -1.96 13.05
CA THR A 166 11.49 -1.07 12.46
C THR A 166 11.60 -1.35 10.96
N CYS A 167 11.31 -0.32 10.16
CA CYS A 167 11.51 -0.35 8.71
C CYS A 167 13.01 -0.25 8.40
N GLU A 168 13.52 -1.06 7.47
CA GLU A 168 14.92 -1.02 7.02
C GLU A 168 14.94 -1.09 5.49
N PRO A 169 16.01 -0.65 4.80
CA PRO A 169 17.26 -0.10 5.35
C PRO A 169 17.18 1.39 5.69
N LYS A 170 17.93 1.83 6.72
CA LYS A 170 18.16 3.25 7.00
C LYS A 170 18.81 3.95 5.82
N THR A 171 18.08 4.84 5.16
CA THR A 171 18.62 5.74 4.14
C THR A 171 18.26 7.19 4.44
N GLN A 172 19.21 8.09 4.20
CA GLN A 172 19.05 9.54 4.38
C GLN A 172 18.34 10.14 3.17
N GLY A 173 17.45 11.12 3.41
CA GLY A 173 16.63 11.76 2.37
C GLY A 173 15.23 11.16 2.23
N TYR A 174 15.01 9.92 2.65
CA TYR A 174 13.69 9.28 2.58
C TYR A 174 12.80 9.63 3.79
N THR A 175 11.49 9.65 3.54
CA THR A 175 10.44 9.66 4.56
C THR A 175 9.90 8.25 4.75
N TYR A 176 9.43 7.94 5.97
CA TYR A 176 8.93 6.62 6.34
C TYR A 176 7.47 6.74 6.79
N LEU A 177 6.59 5.95 6.18
CA LEU A 177 5.18 5.88 6.50
C LEU A 177 4.81 4.43 6.86
N TRP A 178 4.08 4.26 7.96
CA TRP A 178 3.55 2.96 8.36
C TRP A 178 2.14 2.76 7.82
N ARG A 179 1.86 1.55 7.36
CA ARG A 179 0.53 1.11 6.94
C ARG A 179 0.09 -0.11 7.74
N VAL A 180 -1.21 -0.20 7.99
CA VAL A 180 -1.88 -1.34 8.62
C VAL A 180 -3.13 -1.64 7.82
N ASN A 181 -3.34 -2.91 7.45
CA ASN A 181 -4.44 -3.30 6.55
C ASN A 181 -4.50 -2.44 5.26
N GLY A 182 -3.33 -2.12 4.68
CA GLY A 182 -3.16 -1.27 3.51
C GLY A 182 -3.34 0.24 3.74
N GLN A 183 -3.93 0.67 4.87
CA GLN A 183 -4.19 2.07 5.19
C GLN A 183 -3.03 2.73 5.94
N SER A 184 -2.70 3.97 5.62
CA SER A 184 -1.65 4.73 6.31
C SER A 184 -2.04 5.04 7.75
N LEU A 185 -1.19 4.70 8.72
CA LEU A 185 -1.38 5.10 10.11
C LEU A 185 -1.26 6.63 10.24
N PRO A 186 -2.25 7.31 10.86
CA PRO A 186 -2.14 8.73 11.14
C PRO A 186 -1.07 9.01 12.20
N ALA A 187 -0.69 10.28 12.33
CA ALA A 187 0.13 10.78 13.42
C ALA A 187 -0.49 10.36 14.77
N SER A 188 0.24 9.55 15.54
CA SER A 188 -0.23 8.97 16.81
C SER A 188 0.91 8.87 17.81
N PRO A 189 0.64 8.82 19.14
CA PRO A 189 1.68 8.68 20.16
C PRO A 189 2.54 7.40 20.02
N ARG A 190 2.02 6.38 19.32
CA ARG A 190 2.71 5.13 18.95
C ARG A 190 3.85 5.38 17.94
N LEU A 191 3.80 6.48 17.18
CA LEU A 191 4.87 6.95 16.32
C LEU A 191 5.65 8.06 17.03
N LYS A 192 6.86 7.74 17.52
CA LYS A 192 7.70 8.70 18.26
C LYS A 192 7.98 10.03 17.51
N GLN A 193 7.92 10.05 16.17
CA GLN A 193 7.87 11.26 15.31
C GLN A 193 7.19 10.89 13.97
N PRO A 194 5.94 11.30 13.71
CA PRO A 194 5.25 11.00 12.44
C PRO A 194 6.03 11.43 11.18
N GLY A 195 5.99 10.62 10.12
CA GLY A 195 6.61 10.91 8.80
C GLY A 195 8.15 10.81 8.72
N LYS A 196 8.86 10.96 9.84
CA LYS A 196 10.32 10.74 9.92
C LYS A 196 10.70 9.44 10.63
N ASN A 197 9.87 8.92 11.53
CA ASN A 197 10.22 7.71 12.28
C ASN A 197 9.96 6.41 11.53
N ARG A 198 11.08 5.88 11.07
CA ARG A 198 11.36 4.49 10.73
C ARG A 198 10.88 3.43 11.74
N ILE A 199 10.63 3.80 13.00
CA ILE A 199 10.25 2.88 14.09
C ILE A 199 8.83 3.18 14.58
N LEU A 200 7.96 2.18 14.53
CA LEU A 200 6.63 2.17 15.15
C LEU A 200 6.70 1.44 16.49
N ILE A 201 6.21 2.06 17.56
CA ILE A 201 6.24 1.49 18.91
C ILE A 201 4.81 1.29 19.41
N LEU A 202 4.42 0.03 19.55
CA LEU A 202 3.14 -0.38 20.10
C LEU A 202 3.36 -0.70 21.59
N ALA A 203 3.20 0.32 22.43
CA ALA A 203 3.20 0.17 23.87
C ALA A 203 1.90 -0.50 24.33
N ASN A 204 2.00 -1.48 25.23
CA ASN A 204 0.89 -2.28 25.76
C ASN A 204 -0.01 -2.82 24.64
N VAL A 205 0.52 -3.73 23.80
CA VAL A 205 -0.24 -4.27 22.67
C VAL A 205 -1.59 -4.86 23.11
N THR A 206 -2.59 -4.71 22.27
CA THR A 206 -3.94 -5.23 22.46
C THR A 206 -4.31 -6.17 21.31
N ARG A 207 -5.32 -7.03 21.47
CA ARG A 207 -5.81 -7.86 20.35
C ARG A 207 -6.21 -7.06 19.10
N ASN A 208 -6.56 -5.78 19.26
CA ASN A 208 -6.91 -4.86 18.15
C ASN A 208 -5.67 -4.36 17.37
N ASP A 209 -4.47 -4.61 17.87
CA ASP A 209 -3.20 -4.34 17.17
C ASP A 209 -2.73 -5.56 16.34
N THR A 210 -3.55 -6.61 16.25
CA THR A 210 -3.32 -7.77 15.39
C THR A 210 -3.55 -7.40 13.93
N GLY A 211 -2.64 -7.78 13.03
CA GLY A 211 -2.83 -7.61 11.59
C GLY A 211 -1.52 -7.41 10.79
N PRO A 212 -1.61 -7.33 9.45
CA PRO A 212 -0.49 -7.00 8.57
C PRO A 212 -0.04 -5.55 8.72
N TYR A 213 1.23 -5.37 9.06
CA TYR A 213 1.95 -4.10 9.04
C TYR A 213 2.85 -4.03 7.81
N GLU A 214 2.84 -2.91 7.11
CA GLU A 214 3.73 -2.60 5.99
C GLU A 214 4.43 -1.27 6.27
N CYS A 215 5.66 -1.10 5.76
CA CYS A 215 6.31 0.20 5.75
C CYS A 215 6.56 0.68 4.32
N GLU A 216 6.23 1.94 4.07
CA GLU A 216 6.42 2.63 2.81
C GLU A 216 7.54 3.65 2.98
N ILE A 217 8.58 3.55 2.14
CA ILE A 217 9.58 4.62 2.00
C ILE A 217 9.16 5.53 0.85
N ARG A 218 9.31 6.85 1.01
CA ARG A 218 9.09 7.82 -0.07
C ARG A 218 10.26 8.79 -0.23
N ASP A 219 10.55 9.10 -1.48
CA ASP A 219 11.43 10.19 -1.93
C ASP A 219 10.66 11.08 -2.92
N ARG A 220 11.27 12.15 -3.42
CA ARG A 220 10.70 13.13 -4.35
C ARG A 220 10.11 12.54 -5.63
N VAL A 221 10.55 11.34 -6.02
CA VAL A 221 10.26 10.69 -7.30
C VAL A 221 9.19 9.60 -7.17
N GLY A 222 8.90 9.14 -5.95
CA GLY A 222 7.93 8.07 -5.73
C GLY A 222 8.11 7.35 -4.41
N SER A 223 7.49 6.17 -4.30
CA SER A 223 7.50 5.35 -3.10
C SER A 223 7.64 3.86 -3.38
N MET A 224 7.98 3.11 -2.34
CA MET A 224 8.15 1.66 -2.36
C MET A 224 7.63 1.09 -1.02
N CYS A 225 6.78 0.06 -1.08
CA CYS A 225 6.28 -0.64 0.11
C CYS A 225 7.08 -1.90 0.41
N SER A 226 7.19 -2.23 1.70
CA SER A 226 7.72 -3.51 2.15
C SER A 226 6.75 -4.64 1.85
N ASP A 227 7.20 -5.87 2.02
CA ASP A 227 6.28 -6.99 2.16
C ASP A 227 5.63 -6.91 3.56
N PRO A 228 4.38 -7.40 3.74
CA PRO A 228 3.66 -7.28 4.99
C PRO A 228 4.22 -8.22 6.07
N VAL A 229 4.36 -7.70 7.29
CA VAL A 229 4.64 -8.50 8.50
C VAL A 229 3.41 -8.50 9.38
N THR A 230 2.80 -9.67 9.55
CA THR A 230 1.65 -9.84 10.45
C THR A 230 2.12 -9.84 11.91
N LEU A 231 1.56 -8.94 12.70
CA LEU A 231 1.67 -8.99 14.15
C LEU A 231 0.53 -9.85 14.70
N ASP A 232 0.86 -10.91 15.43
CA ASP A 232 -0.11 -11.79 16.09
C ASP A 232 -0.04 -11.61 17.61
N VAL A 233 -1.09 -11.03 18.21
CA VAL A 233 -1.09 -10.69 19.64
C VAL A 233 -1.72 -11.83 20.45
N LEU A 234 -0.97 -12.36 21.42
CA LEU A 234 -1.40 -13.47 22.26
C LEU A 234 -2.25 -12.99 23.43
N TYR A 235 -3.46 -13.55 23.59
CA TYR A 235 -4.38 -13.21 24.67
C TYR A 235 -5.13 -14.43 25.21
N GLY A 236 -5.23 -14.47 26.53
CA GLY A 236 -5.98 -15.50 27.25
C GLY A 236 -7.49 -15.37 27.05
N PRO A 237 -8.26 -16.39 27.46
CA PRO A 237 -9.67 -16.48 27.13
C PRO A 237 -10.45 -15.33 27.75
N HIS A 238 -11.32 -14.74 26.95
CA HIS A 238 -12.38 -13.86 27.42
C HIS A 238 -13.41 -14.66 28.25
N ILE A 239 -14.44 -13.99 28.78
CA ILE A 239 -15.43 -14.62 29.66
C ILE A 239 -16.18 -15.73 28.89
N PRO A 240 -16.07 -17.02 29.29
CA PRO A 240 -16.71 -18.10 28.55
C PRO A 240 -18.23 -18.03 28.64
N ARG A 241 -18.91 -18.48 27.58
CA ARG A 241 -20.38 -18.50 27.48
C ARG A 241 -20.86 -19.92 27.19
N ILE A 242 -21.81 -20.41 27.99
CA ILE A 242 -22.46 -21.73 27.79
C ILE A 242 -23.76 -21.55 27.02
N PHE A 243 -23.92 -22.30 25.92
CA PHE A 243 -25.11 -22.35 25.08
C PHE A 243 -25.73 -23.76 25.08
N PRO A 244 -27.04 -23.91 24.79
CA PRO A 244 -28.05 -22.85 24.72
C PRO A 244 -28.26 -22.18 26.10
N PRO A 245 -28.94 -21.03 26.22
CA PRO A 245 -29.16 -20.38 27.52
C PRO A 245 -30.08 -21.19 28.46
N SER A 246 -30.93 -22.08 27.94
CA SER A 246 -31.92 -22.87 28.68
C SER A 246 -31.34 -23.64 29.88
N THR A 247 -31.94 -23.47 31.06
CA THR A 247 -31.53 -24.11 32.33
C THR A 247 -32.40 -25.31 32.72
N TYR A 248 -33.51 -25.55 32.01
CA TYR A 248 -34.49 -26.59 32.31
C TYR A 248 -34.55 -27.63 31.19
N TYR A 249 -34.52 -28.92 31.56
CA TYR A 249 -34.58 -30.05 30.61
C TYR A 249 -35.47 -31.16 31.17
N HIS A 250 -35.92 -32.08 30.29
CA HIS A 250 -36.75 -33.23 30.67
C HIS A 250 -35.96 -34.54 30.56
N SER A 251 -36.24 -35.46 31.49
CA SER A 251 -35.64 -36.78 31.56
C SER A 251 -35.84 -37.61 30.29
N GLY A 252 -34.81 -38.35 29.90
CA GLY A 252 -34.78 -39.14 28.68
C GLY A 252 -34.69 -38.32 27.39
N LYS A 253 -34.20 -37.07 27.45
CA LYS A 253 -33.72 -36.28 26.30
C LYS A 253 -32.19 -36.27 26.28
N THR A 254 -31.58 -35.81 25.20
CA THR A 254 -30.14 -35.55 25.15
C THR A 254 -29.87 -34.12 25.60
N LEU A 255 -28.99 -33.93 26.57
CA LEU A 255 -28.44 -32.62 26.91
C LEU A 255 -27.27 -32.35 25.97
N GLN A 256 -27.31 -31.25 25.23
CA GLN A 256 -26.18 -30.73 24.46
C GLN A 256 -25.88 -29.32 24.97
N LEU A 257 -24.65 -29.11 25.41
CA LEU A 257 -24.11 -27.82 25.77
C LEU A 257 -22.87 -27.55 24.93
N SER A 258 -22.67 -26.31 24.53
CA SER A 258 -21.40 -25.83 23.99
C SER A 258 -20.89 -24.66 24.81
N CYS A 259 -19.57 -24.52 24.90
CA CYS A 259 -18.91 -23.43 25.60
C CYS A 259 -18.01 -22.68 24.62
N PHE A 260 -18.02 -21.35 24.66
CA PHE A 260 -17.15 -20.55 23.79
C PHE A 260 -16.50 -19.40 24.56
N ALA A 261 -15.20 -19.22 24.34
CA ALA A 261 -14.43 -18.06 24.77
C ALA A 261 -13.46 -17.62 23.66
N ASP A 262 -13.42 -16.31 23.43
CA ASP A 262 -12.46 -15.68 22.51
C ASP A 262 -11.05 -15.70 23.10
N SER A 263 -10.08 -16.32 22.42
CA SER A 263 -8.69 -16.48 22.86
C SER A 263 -7.74 -16.70 21.67
N ASN A 264 -6.51 -16.18 21.77
CA ASN A 264 -5.45 -16.44 20.80
C ASN A 264 -4.15 -16.90 21.50
N PRO A 265 -3.57 -18.07 21.18
CA PRO A 265 -4.12 -19.13 20.33
C PRO A 265 -5.46 -19.71 20.88
N PRO A 266 -6.16 -20.57 20.10
CA PRO A 266 -7.33 -21.29 20.58
C PRO A 266 -7.09 -21.98 21.92
N ALA A 267 -8.08 -21.91 22.81
CA ALA A 267 -7.98 -22.39 24.18
C ALA A 267 -8.48 -23.84 24.37
N GLU A 268 -7.98 -24.49 25.41
CA GLU A 268 -8.37 -25.83 25.89
C GLU A 268 -9.64 -25.71 26.76
N TYR A 269 -10.59 -26.63 26.60
CA TYR A 269 -11.89 -26.61 27.30
C TYR A 269 -12.07 -27.85 28.19
N CYS A 270 -12.63 -27.65 29.38
CA CYS A 270 -12.89 -28.69 30.39
C CYS A 270 -14.24 -28.47 31.08
N TRP A 271 -15.07 -29.51 31.12
CA TRP A 271 -16.40 -29.50 31.73
C TRP A 271 -16.41 -30.17 33.11
N THR A 272 -17.18 -29.60 34.02
CA THR A 272 -17.46 -30.17 35.35
C THR A 272 -18.95 -30.14 35.68
N ILE A 273 -19.40 -31.04 36.56
CA ILE A 273 -20.69 -30.95 37.26
C ILE A 273 -20.43 -30.98 38.76
N ASP A 274 -20.92 -29.96 39.47
CA ASP A 274 -20.74 -29.78 40.92
C ASP A 274 -19.28 -29.99 41.37
N GLY A 275 -18.34 -29.48 40.58
CA GLY A 275 -16.89 -29.55 40.80
C GLY A 275 -16.20 -30.82 40.30
N LYS A 276 -16.93 -31.87 39.93
CA LYS A 276 -16.36 -33.13 39.40
C LYS A 276 -16.14 -33.04 37.89
N PHE A 277 -15.00 -33.53 37.40
CA PHE A 277 -14.71 -33.61 35.96
C PHE A 277 -15.74 -34.47 35.21
N LEU A 278 -16.16 -33.99 34.04
CA LEU A 278 -17.01 -34.72 33.09
C LEU A 278 -16.25 -35.10 31.82
N GLN A 279 -15.80 -34.11 31.05
CA GLN A 279 -15.08 -34.32 29.79
C GLN A 279 -14.26 -33.09 29.39
N SER A 280 -13.28 -33.29 28.51
CA SER A 280 -12.56 -32.22 27.83
C SER A 280 -13.15 -32.01 26.44
N GLY A 281 -13.23 -30.76 25.99
CA GLY A 281 -13.80 -30.40 24.69
C GLY A 281 -14.74 -29.19 24.75
N GLN A 282 -14.94 -28.55 23.61
CA GLN A 282 -15.78 -27.36 23.49
C GLN A 282 -17.28 -27.67 23.66
N GLU A 283 -17.68 -28.91 23.38
CA GLU A 283 -19.04 -29.42 23.52
C GLU A 283 -19.14 -30.47 24.63
N LEU A 284 -20.34 -30.60 25.19
CA LEU A 284 -20.72 -31.58 26.20
C LEU A 284 -22.06 -32.17 25.79
N SER A 285 -22.05 -33.46 25.45
CA SER A 285 -23.26 -34.22 25.13
C SER A 285 -23.50 -35.31 26.16
N ILE A 286 -24.69 -35.34 26.75
CA ILE A 286 -25.14 -36.41 27.65
C ILE A 286 -26.46 -36.98 27.11
N PRO A 287 -26.47 -38.19 26.52
CA PRO A 287 -27.69 -38.82 26.04
C PRO A 287 -28.56 -39.32 27.20
N ARG A 288 -29.89 -39.27 27.03
CA ARG A 288 -30.89 -39.85 27.95
C ARG A 288 -30.75 -39.39 29.42
N ILE A 289 -30.59 -38.09 29.65
CA ILE A 289 -30.41 -37.50 31.00
C ILE A 289 -31.49 -37.91 32.01
N THR A 290 -31.11 -37.97 33.29
CA THR A 290 -31.99 -38.26 34.44
C THR A 290 -32.02 -37.07 35.40
N THR A 291 -32.85 -37.11 36.44
CA THR A 291 -32.89 -36.09 37.51
C THR A 291 -31.56 -35.92 38.23
N GLU A 292 -30.73 -36.96 38.29
CA GLU A 292 -29.37 -36.98 38.89
C GLU A 292 -28.37 -36.12 38.10
N HIS A 293 -28.66 -35.84 36.83
CA HIS A 293 -27.88 -34.92 36.00
C HIS A 293 -28.25 -33.44 36.25
N SER A 294 -29.00 -33.15 37.32
CA SER A 294 -29.21 -31.77 37.78
C SER A 294 -28.01 -31.33 38.62
N GLY A 295 -27.43 -30.17 38.31
CA GLY A 295 -26.22 -29.71 38.98
C GLY A 295 -25.74 -28.34 38.51
N LEU A 296 -24.63 -27.88 39.07
CA LEU A 296 -23.90 -26.71 38.59
C LEU A 296 -22.87 -27.15 37.55
N TYR A 297 -23.18 -26.93 36.27
CA TYR A 297 -22.28 -27.23 35.16
C TYR A 297 -21.24 -26.11 35.03
N GLY A 298 -19.97 -26.45 35.22
CA GLY A 298 -18.84 -25.56 34.98
C GLY A 298 -18.23 -25.82 33.60
N CYS A 299 -17.95 -24.75 32.86
CA CYS A 299 -17.00 -24.78 31.76
C CYS A 299 -15.76 -23.99 32.18
N SER A 300 -14.59 -24.63 32.16
CA SER A 300 -13.29 -24.00 32.37
C SER A 300 -12.52 -23.98 31.05
N VAL A 301 -11.88 -22.84 30.77
CA VAL A 301 -11.17 -22.57 29.51
C VAL A 301 -9.77 -22.07 29.83
N ARG A 302 -8.76 -22.70 29.23
CA ARG A 302 -7.34 -22.45 29.49
C ARG A 302 -6.60 -22.15 28.20
N ASN A 303 -5.90 -21.02 28.14
CA ASN A 303 -4.96 -20.73 27.06
C ASN A 303 -3.54 -21.02 27.55
N SER A 304 -2.88 -21.99 26.90
CA SER A 304 -1.56 -22.49 27.30
C SER A 304 -0.45 -21.45 27.12
N ALA A 305 -0.47 -20.69 26.02
CA ALA A 305 0.55 -19.68 25.70
C ALA A 305 0.59 -18.50 26.69
N THR A 306 -0.58 -18.08 27.21
CA THR A 306 -0.67 -16.99 28.20
C THR A 306 -0.77 -17.47 29.65
N GLY A 307 -0.95 -18.78 29.86
CA GLY A 307 -1.19 -19.40 31.17
C GLY A 307 -2.52 -19.01 31.83
N ARG A 308 -3.39 -18.25 31.15
CA ARG A 308 -4.63 -17.72 31.74
C ARG A 308 -5.75 -18.76 31.67
N VAL A 309 -6.51 -18.84 32.76
CA VAL A 309 -7.72 -19.65 32.88
C VAL A 309 -8.92 -18.74 33.17
N ARG A 310 -10.06 -19.01 32.54
CA ARG A 310 -11.37 -18.45 32.91
C ARG A 310 -12.39 -19.56 32.98
N SER A 311 -13.39 -19.41 33.85
CA SER A 311 -14.47 -20.37 33.99
C SER A 311 -15.80 -19.67 34.08
N THR A 312 -16.86 -20.34 33.65
CA THR A 312 -18.26 -19.90 33.75
C THR A 312 -19.10 -21.06 34.26
N PHE A 313 -20.19 -20.77 34.95
CA PHE A 313 -21.01 -21.78 35.62
C PHE A 313 -22.49 -21.57 35.33
N LYS A 314 -23.22 -22.67 35.18
CA LYS A 314 -24.64 -22.66 34.86
C LYS A 314 -25.38 -23.77 35.60
N ARG A 315 -26.37 -23.40 36.40
CA ARG A 315 -27.23 -24.37 37.09
C ARG A 315 -28.23 -24.96 36.10
N ILE A 316 -28.27 -26.28 36.01
CA ILE A 316 -29.21 -27.03 35.17
C ILE A 316 -30.09 -27.89 36.06
N LYS A 317 -31.39 -27.91 35.78
CA LYS A 317 -32.40 -28.71 36.47
C LYS A 317 -33.10 -29.63 35.47
N VAL A 318 -33.04 -30.93 35.73
CA VAL A 318 -33.69 -31.96 34.93
C VAL A 318 -34.94 -32.44 35.66
N PHE A 319 -36.10 -32.36 34.99
CA PHE A 319 -37.36 -32.88 35.54
C PHE A 319 -37.62 -34.32 35.11
N ALA A 320 -38.23 -35.12 35.99
CA ALA A 320 -38.75 -36.43 35.62
C ALA A 320 -39.76 -36.32 34.46
N ARG A 321 -39.94 -37.40 33.69
CA ARG A 321 -41.03 -37.45 32.71
C ARG A 321 -42.37 -37.47 33.45
N PRO A 322 -43.39 -36.71 33.01
CA PRO A 322 -44.74 -36.86 33.55
C PRO A 322 -45.22 -38.29 33.34
N VAL A 323 -45.58 -38.97 34.42
CA VAL A 323 -46.29 -40.25 34.32
C VAL A 323 -47.74 -39.92 33.99
N LEU A 324 -48.16 -40.22 32.75
CA LEU A 324 -49.57 -40.14 32.37
C LEU A 324 -50.34 -41.21 33.16
N GLY A 325 -51.01 -40.78 34.23
CA GLY A 325 -51.88 -41.64 35.01
C GLY A 325 -53.00 -42.19 34.14
N ARG A 326 -53.12 -43.51 34.11
CA ARG A 326 -54.24 -44.22 33.49
C ARG A 326 -55.50 -43.83 34.28
N PRO A 327 -56.57 -43.28 33.67
CA PRO A 327 -57.79 -42.97 34.42
C PRO A 327 -58.36 -44.28 35.00
N PRO A 328 -58.88 -44.26 36.24
CA PRO A 328 -59.57 -45.42 36.79
C PRO A 328 -60.77 -45.74 35.91
N GLY A 329 -60.93 -47.03 35.57
CA GLY A 329 -62.02 -47.47 34.71
C GLY A 329 -63.37 -47.19 35.35
N LEU A 330 -64.27 -46.53 34.60
CA LEU A 330 -65.68 -46.52 34.95
C LEU A 330 -66.23 -47.94 34.77
N ASN A 331 -66.51 -48.62 35.89
CA ASN A 331 -67.44 -49.74 35.87
C ASN A 331 -68.85 -49.17 35.62
N LEU A 332 -69.35 -49.38 34.42
CA LEU A 332 -70.78 -49.29 34.12
C LEU A 332 -71.42 -50.62 34.52
N ILE A 333 -72.38 -50.54 35.44
CA ILE A 333 -73.41 -51.56 35.72
C ILE A 333 -74.74 -50.90 35.39
#